data_AF-A0A6I3MTY3-F1
#
_entry.id   AF-A0A6I3MTY3-F1
#
_cell.length_a   1.000
_cell.length_b   1.000
_cell.length_c   1.000
_cell.angle_alpha   90.00
_cell.angle_beta   90.00
_cell.angle_gamma   90.00
#
_symmetry.space_group_name_H-M   'P 1'
#
loop_
_entity.id
_entity.type
_entity.pdbx_description
1 polymer ?
#
loop_
_entity_poly.entity_id
_entity_poly.type
_entity_poly.pdbx_seq_one_letter_code
_entity_poly.pdbx_strand_id
1 'polypeptide(L)'
;MSGEDRGFLFSSLEDLEREYAAGDLDDADYEALKSSYVKRLADVLRGAEVTEEIAKNTNIAPTRNRKKIVLSIVAVVFVAVGLGVLVARQSGQRLPGQTLSGGTPNSTAGLLAQARQLNFSDPIAAIKIYSEVLKTRPDEVEALTYRSWLLALTAREASDDIRTAAVQAAIVGLGRATLIDPDYPDAHCFLGIVSYRFAADTTTAKTELKKCQDANPPAEVQTFVDSIVAEVNATK
;
A
#
# COMPACT_ATOMS: atom_id res chain seq x y z
N MET A 1 -17.22 -13.98 -10.78
CA MET A 1 -17.31 -12.52 -10.94
C MET A 1 -16.06 -12.01 -11.62
N SER A 2 -16.18 -10.94 -12.38
CA SER A 2 -15.10 -10.26 -13.12
C SER A 2 -14.33 -9.29 -12.22
N GLY A 3 -13.22 -8.75 -12.72
CA GLY A 3 -12.58 -7.57 -12.11
C GLY A 3 -13.49 -6.33 -12.12
N GLU A 4 -14.44 -6.28 -13.05
CA GLU A 4 -15.46 -5.22 -13.15
C GLU A 4 -16.34 -5.15 -11.88
N ASP A 5 -16.74 -6.30 -11.33
CA ASP A 5 -17.55 -6.37 -10.09
C ASP A 5 -16.80 -5.76 -8.90
N ARG A 6 -15.47 -5.90 -8.87
CA ARG A 6 -14.60 -5.29 -7.84
C ARG A 6 -14.51 -3.78 -8.04
N GLY A 7 -14.22 -3.32 -9.26
CA GLY A 7 -14.08 -1.89 -9.58
C GLY A 7 -15.36 -1.09 -9.31
N PHE A 8 -16.53 -1.68 -9.61
CA PHE A 8 -17.83 -1.10 -9.27
C PHE A 8 -17.99 -0.86 -7.77
N LEU A 9 -17.67 -1.86 -6.93
CA LEU A 9 -17.82 -1.77 -5.47
C LEU A 9 -16.92 -0.71 -4.83
N PHE A 10 -15.71 -0.47 -5.35
CA PHE A 10 -14.87 0.65 -4.90
C PHE A 10 -15.46 2.00 -5.31
N SER A 11 -15.86 2.15 -6.57
CA SER A 11 -16.48 3.39 -7.07
C SER A 11 -17.72 3.78 -6.24
N SER A 12 -18.56 2.81 -5.86
CA SER A 12 -19.72 3.04 -4.99
C SER A 12 -19.35 3.42 -3.55
N LEU A 13 -18.26 2.89 -2.98
CA LEU A 13 -17.78 3.30 -1.66
C LEU A 13 -17.21 4.72 -1.67
N GLU A 14 -16.52 5.11 -2.75
CA GLU A 14 -15.96 6.47 -2.91
C GLU A 14 -17.03 7.54 -3.17
N ASP A 15 -18.14 7.17 -3.82
CA ASP A 15 -19.31 8.05 -3.98
C ASP A 15 -20.01 8.24 -2.63
N LEU A 16 -20.22 7.15 -1.89
CA LEU A 16 -20.83 7.16 -0.56
C LEU A 16 -20.02 7.99 0.45
N GLU A 17 -18.69 7.88 0.47
CA GLU A 17 -17.83 8.74 1.30
C GLU A 17 -17.88 10.21 0.87
N ARG A 18 -18.12 10.50 -0.42
CA ARG A 18 -18.24 11.86 -0.96
C ARG A 18 -19.58 12.51 -0.60
N GLU A 19 -20.70 11.81 -0.76
CA GLU A 19 -22.03 12.32 -0.42
C GLU A 19 -22.15 12.53 1.11
N TYR A 20 -21.63 11.60 1.91
CA TYR A 20 -21.54 11.79 3.37
C TYR A 20 -20.64 12.98 3.76
N ALA A 21 -19.49 13.16 3.10
CA ALA A 21 -18.62 14.31 3.34
C ALA A 21 -19.20 15.66 2.85
N ALA A 22 -20.20 15.64 1.96
CA ALA A 22 -20.97 16.81 1.56
C ALA A 22 -22.12 17.12 2.53
N GLY A 23 -22.55 16.14 3.34
CA GLY A 23 -23.72 16.23 4.22
C GLY A 23 -25.04 15.85 3.53
N ASP A 24 -24.98 15.15 2.39
CA ASP A 24 -26.15 14.72 1.62
C ASP A 24 -26.75 13.38 2.12
N LEU A 25 -26.03 12.66 2.98
CA LEU A 25 -26.51 11.48 3.74
C LEU A 25 -26.45 11.74 5.26
N ASP A 26 -27.32 11.04 6.02
CA ASP A 26 -27.19 10.93 7.47
C ASP A 26 -26.30 9.75 7.91
N ASP A 27 -25.87 9.80 9.18
CA ASP A 27 -24.95 8.83 9.79
C ASP A 27 -25.45 7.36 9.70
N ALA A 28 -26.77 7.16 9.75
CA ALA A 28 -27.37 5.82 9.83
C ALA A 28 -27.48 5.19 8.44
N ASP A 29 -27.93 5.94 7.43
CA ASP A 29 -27.95 5.48 6.04
C ASP A 29 -26.53 5.29 5.49
N TYR A 30 -25.58 6.15 5.87
CA TYR A 30 -24.15 6.01 5.52
C TYR A 30 -23.57 4.67 6.01
N GLU A 31 -23.66 4.35 7.30
CA GLU A 31 -23.12 3.10 7.84
C GLU A 31 -23.89 1.85 7.36
N ALA A 32 -25.21 1.96 7.12
CA ALA A 32 -26.01 0.87 6.55
C ALA A 32 -25.58 0.52 5.11
N LEU A 33 -25.33 1.53 4.27
CA LEU A 33 -24.85 1.33 2.90
C LEU A 33 -23.39 0.85 2.87
N LYS A 34 -22.52 1.49 3.64
CA LYS A 34 -21.08 1.18 3.74
C LYS A 34 -20.84 -0.26 4.16
N SER A 35 -21.49 -0.74 5.23
CA SER A 35 -21.36 -2.12 5.70
C SER A 35 -21.82 -3.16 4.67
N SER A 36 -22.86 -2.83 3.88
CA SER A 36 -23.32 -3.67 2.75
C SER A 36 -22.29 -3.77 1.62
N TYR A 37 -21.67 -2.65 1.22
CA TYR A 37 -20.64 -2.64 0.18
C TYR A 37 -19.33 -3.30 0.62
N VAL A 38 -18.84 -2.99 1.82
CA VAL A 38 -17.62 -3.59 2.40
C VAL A 38 -17.75 -5.11 2.48
N LYS A 39 -18.91 -5.64 2.91
CA LYS A 39 -19.15 -7.08 2.94
C LYS A 39 -19.07 -7.72 1.55
N ARG A 40 -19.73 -7.13 0.54
CA ARG A 40 -19.69 -7.63 -0.85
C ARG A 40 -18.28 -7.62 -1.42
N LEU A 41 -17.50 -6.58 -1.11
CA LEU A 41 -16.11 -6.47 -1.52
C LEU A 41 -15.25 -7.58 -0.90
N ALA A 42 -15.38 -7.85 0.41
CA ALA A 42 -14.66 -8.94 1.08
C ALA A 42 -15.00 -10.32 0.48
N ASP A 43 -16.27 -10.54 0.11
CA ASP A 43 -16.71 -11.78 -0.54
C ASP A 43 -16.17 -11.91 -1.98
N VAL A 44 -16.06 -10.80 -2.74
CA VAL A 44 -15.46 -10.77 -4.09
C VAL A 44 -13.94 -10.98 -4.05
N LEU A 45 -13.24 -10.42 -3.07
CA LEU A 45 -11.79 -10.61 -2.90
C LEU A 45 -11.47 -12.08 -2.59
N ARG A 46 -12.19 -12.68 -1.64
CA ARG A 46 -12.06 -14.11 -1.27
C ARG A 46 -12.40 -15.07 -2.41
N GLY A 47 -13.20 -14.64 -3.38
CA GLY A 47 -13.53 -15.44 -4.58
C GLY A 47 -12.49 -15.40 -5.70
N ALA A 48 -11.53 -14.46 -5.67
CA ALA A 48 -10.58 -14.26 -6.76
C ALA A 48 -9.39 -15.23 -6.71
N GLU A 49 -8.92 -15.59 -5.51
CA GLU A 49 -7.69 -16.37 -5.26
C GLU A 49 -7.68 -17.76 -5.95
N VAL A 50 -8.86 -18.31 -6.29
CA VAL A 50 -9.03 -19.67 -6.85
C VAL A 50 -8.74 -19.75 -8.37
N THR A 51 -8.62 -18.63 -9.09
CA THR A 51 -8.69 -18.63 -10.57
C THR A 51 -7.33 -18.54 -11.29
N GLU A 52 -6.25 -18.07 -10.66
CA GLU A 52 -5.01 -17.72 -11.37
C GLU A 52 -3.95 -18.84 -11.49
N GLU A 53 -3.98 -19.91 -10.68
CA GLU A 53 -2.87 -20.88 -10.57
C GLU A 53 -2.51 -21.67 -11.85
N ILE A 54 -3.42 -21.78 -12.83
CA ILE A 54 -3.29 -22.75 -13.94
C ILE A 54 -2.48 -22.20 -15.14
N ALA A 55 -2.21 -20.89 -15.22
CA ALA A 55 -1.97 -20.23 -16.50
C ALA A 55 -0.51 -20.13 -17.03
N LYS A 56 0.54 -20.51 -16.27
CA LYS A 56 1.91 -20.02 -16.61
C LYS A 56 3.11 -20.94 -16.30
N ASN A 57 3.34 -21.98 -17.13
CA ASN A 57 4.61 -22.73 -17.10
C ASN A 57 5.00 -23.35 -18.47
N THR A 58 6.09 -22.88 -19.10
CA THR A 58 6.90 -23.55 -20.17
C THR A 58 8.20 -22.75 -20.42
N ASN A 59 9.25 -23.39 -20.98
CA ASN A 59 10.62 -22.87 -21.23
C ASN A 59 10.96 -22.85 -22.76
N ILE A 60 12.14 -22.49 -23.31
CA ILE A 60 13.54 -22.42 -22.84
C ILE A 60 14.39 -21.38 -23.65
N ALA A 61 15.56 -20.98 -23.14
CA ALA A 61 16.69 -20.37 -23.88
C ALA A 61 17.62 -21.45 -24.51
N PRO A 62 18.87 -21.21 -25.01
CA PRO A 62 19.67 -20.00 -25.32
C PRO A 62 20.13 -20.01 -26.83
N THR A 63 21.23 -19.47 -27.40
CA THR A 63 22.54 -18.84 -27.01
C THR A 63 23.05 -17.86 -28.09
N ARG A 64 24.09 -17.03 -27.80
CA ARG A 64 25.28 -16.89 -28.69
C ARG A 64 26.54 -16.48 -27.89
N ASN A 65 27.73 -16.74 -28.46
CA ASN A 65 29.03 -16.80 -27.77
C ASN A 65 29.93 -15.57 -28.10
N ARG A 66 30.24 -14.63 -27.20
CA ARG A 66 30.95 -14.63 -25.89
C ARG A 66 32.49 -14.66 -25.88
N LYS A 67 33.22 -15.16 -26.89
CA LYS A 67 34.71 -15.23 -26.83
C LYS A 67 35.51 -14.09 -27.48
N LYS A 68 34.93 -13.27 -28.37
CA LYS A 68 35.66 -12.20 -29.10
C LYS A 68 35.39 -10.75 -28.63
N ILE A 69 34.43 -10.55 -27.73
CA ILE A 69 34.04 -9.21 -27.21
C ILE A 69 34.62 -8.95 -25.81
N VAL A 70 34.86 -10.00 -25.02
CA VAL A 70 35.23 -9.90 -23.60
C VAL A 70 36.61 -9.26 -23.39
N LEU A 71 37.59 -9.51 -24.26
CA LEU A 71 38.97 -9.08 -24.03
C LEU A 71 39.15 -7.54 -24.03
N SER A 72 38.41 -6.83 -24.88
CA SER A 72 38.58 -5.38 -25.06
C SER A 72 37.78 -4.52 -24.08
N ILE A 73 36.67 -5.05 -23.52
CA ILE A 73 35.78 -4.29 -22.62
C ILE A 73 36.31 -4.30 -21.17
N VAL A 74 36.86 -5.43 -20.71
CA VAL A 74 37.29 -5.61 -19.31
C VAL A 74 38.32 -4.56 -18.86
N ALA A 75 39.28 -4.22 -19.72
CA ALA A 75 40.36 -3.29 -19.38
C ALA A 75 39.88 -1.84 -19.10
N VAL A 76 38.89 -1.36 -19.85
CA VAL A 76 38.36 0.02 -19.69
C VAL A 76 37.32 0.08 -18.58
N VAL A 77 36.48 -0.96 -18.45
CA VAL A 77 35.41 -1.02 -17.45
C VAL A 77 35.96 -1.02 -16.03
N PHE A 78 37.03 -1.77 -15.73
CA PHE A 78 37.54 -1.88 -14.35
C PHE A 78 37.94 -0.53 -13.71
N VAL A 79 38.56 0.37 -14.49
CA VAL A 79 39.03 1.67 -13.99
C VAL A 79 37.85 2.63 -13.73
N ALA A 80 36.85 2.65 -14.61
CA ALA A 80 35.64 3.46 -14.42
C ALA A 80 34.74 2.92 -13.27
N VAL A 81 34.63 1.59 -13.17
CA VAL A 81 33.84 0.90 -12.14
C VAL A 81 34.43 1.09 -10.75
N GLY A 82 35.76 1.09 -10.59
CA GLY A 82 36.43 1.20 -9.29
C GLY A 82 36.02 2.43 -8.47
N LEU A 83 35.97 3.61 -9.10
CA LEU A 83 35.56 4.85 -8.44
C LEU A 83 34.05 5.10 -8.53
N GLY A 84 33.39 4.69 -9.62
CA GLY A 84 31.94 4.87 -9.78
C GLY A 84 31.10 4.03 -8.80
N VAL A 85 31.53 2.80 -8.50
CA VAL A 85 30.75 1.87 -7.66
C VAL A 85 30.71 2.28 -6.19
N LEU A 86 31.75 2.94 -5.65
CA LEU A 86 31.74 3.33 -4.24
C LEU A 86 30.69 4.42 -3.97
N VAL A 87 30.61 5.43 -4.86
CA VAL A 87 29.58 6.48 -4.79
C VAL A 87 28.19 5.90 -5.07
N ALA A 88 28.05 5.07 -6.12
CA ALA A 88 26.76 4.50 -6.49
C ALA A 88 26.16 3.58 -5.41
N ARG A 89 26.98 2.92 -4.58
CA ARG A 89 26.50 1.98 -3.54
C ARG A 89 25.98 2.64 -2.26
N GLN A 90 26.20 3.94 -2.05
CA GLN A 90 25.64 4.66 -0.90
C GLN A 90 24.58 5.72 -1.30
N SER A 91 24.49 6.08 -2.58
CA SER A 91 23.39 6.90 -3.14
C SER A 91 22.26 6.08 -3.78
N GLY A 92 22.10 4.81 -3.36
CA GLY A 92 21.27 3.81 -4.04
C GLY A 92 19.85 3.59 -3.50
N GLN A 93 19.55 3.95 -2.25
CA GLN A 93 18.18 3.85 -1.71
C GLN A 93 17.32 5.03 -2.18
N ARG A 94 16.73 4.87 -3.37
CA ARG A 94 15.58 5.66 -3.80
C ARG A 94 14.33 4.98 -3.28
N LEU A 95 13.57 5.65 -2.42
CA LEU A 95 12.18 5.26 -2.19
C LEU A 95 11.37 5.51 -3.47
N PRO A 96 10.27 4.76 -3.71
CA PRO A 96 9.26 5.13 -4.69
C PRO A 96 8.85 6.61 -4.55
N GLY A 97 8.49 7.25 -5.68
CA GLY A 97 8.02 8.64 -5.69
C GLY A 97 9.10 9.74 -5.59
N GLN A 98 10.40 9.44 -5.47
CA GLN A 98 11.45 10.47 -5.49
C GLN A 98 11.73 11.03 -6.90
N THR A 99 11.10 12.15 -7.25
CA THR A 99 11.42 12.93 -8.47
C THR A 99 12.57 13.92 -8.23
N LEU A 100 13.57 13.89 -9.11
CA LEU A 100 14.75 14.78 -9.05
C LEU A 100 14.48 16.14 -9.70
N SER A 101 13.54 16.91 -9.15
CA SER A 101 13.13 18.22 -9.70
C SER A 101 12.76 19.23 -8.61
N GLY A 102 13.02 20.51 -8.89
CA GLY A 102 12.62 21.62 -8.03
C GLY A 102 11.13 21.93 -8.16
N GLY A 103 10.29 21.07 -7.61
CA GLY A 103 8.85 21.31 -7.50
C GLY A 103 8.53 22.47 -6.56
N THR A 104 7.48 23.23 -6.86
CA THR A 104 6.92 24.19 -5.90
C THR A 104 6.36 23.44 -4.67
N PRO A 105 6.26 24.08 -3.49
CA PRO A 105 5.73 23.43 -2.29
C PRO A 105 4.33 22.81 -2.47
N ASN A 106 3.51 23.41 -3.34
CA ASN A 106 2.14 22.96 -3.64
C ASN A 106 2.08 21.87 -4.73
N SER A 107 3.22 21.41 -5.26
CA SER A 107 3.26 20.23 -6.14
C SER A 107 3.01 18.96 -5.33
N THR A 108 2.35 17.95 -5.89
CA THR A 108 1.98 16.76 -5.11
C THR A 108 3.18 16.02 -4.52
N ALA A 109 4.32 15.99 -5.22
CA ALA A 109 5.57 15.43 -4.68
C ALA A 109 6.08 16.22 -3.46
N GLY A 110 5.88 17.54 -3.43
CA GLY A 110 6.16 18.39 -2.27
C GLY A 110 5.20 18.13 -1.11
N LEU A 111 3.90 17.98 -1.38
CA LEU A 111 2.88 17.64 -0.38
C LEU A 111 3.14 16.26 0.25
N LEU A 112 3.42 15.23 -0.56
CA LEU A 112 3.78 13.89 -0.08
C LEU A 112 5.07 13.93 0.77
N ALA A 113 6.10 14.65 0.32
CA ALA A 113 7.33 14.82 1.10
C ALA A 113 7.10 15.56 2.43
N GLN A 114 6.21 16.56 2.47
CA GLN A 114 5.83 17.27 3.69
C GLN A 114 5.04 16.35 4.64
N ALA A 115 4.09 15.57 4.13
CA ALA A 115 3.31 14.63 4.93
C ALA A 115 4.22 13.59 5.60
N ARG A 116 5.16 12.98 4.86
CA ARG A 116 6.16 12.04 5.41
C ARG A 116 6.97 12.58 6.59
N GLN A 117 7.30 13.89 6.58
CA GLN A 117 8.01 14.54 7.70
C GLN A 117 7.15 14.66 8.96
N LEU A 118 5.82 14.65 8.80
CA LEU A 118 4.83 14.81 9.86
C LEU A 118 4.25 13.48 10.35
N ASN A 119 4.35 12.38 9.59
CA ASN A 119 3.80 11.04 9.92
C ASN A 119 4.02 10.60 11.39
N PHE A 120 5.18 10.91 11.97
CA PHE A 120 5.54 10.55 13.35
C PHE A 120 5.47 11.72 14.36
N SER A 121 5.40 12.97 13.89
CA SER A 121 5.55 14.17 14.73
C SER A 121 4.25 14.98 14.88
N ASP A 122 3.43 15.02 13.83
CA ASP A 122 2.04 15.45 13.85
C ASP A 122 1.24 14.58 12.84
N PRO A 123 0.77 13.39 13.26
CA PRO A 123 0.04 12.49 12.38
C PRO A 123 -1.30 13.09 11.91
N ILE A 124 -1.87 14.04 12.65
CA ILE A 124 -3.13 14.72 12.28
C ILE A 124 -2.88 15.73 11.16
N ALA A 125 -1.75 16.44 11.16
CA ALA A 125 -1.33 17.26 10.03
C ALA A 125 -0.97 16.42 8.80
N ALA A 126 -0.29 15.28 8.98
CA ALA A 126 -0.01 14.35 7.88
C ALA A 126 -1.29 13.81 7.23
N ILE A 127 -2.28 13.35 8.03
CA ILE A 127 -3.61 12.92 7.53
C ILE A 127 -4.27 14.02 6.69
N LYS A 128 -4.21 15.28 7.13
CA LYS A 128 -4.75 16.43 6.38
C LYS A 128 -4.06 16.59 5.03
N ILE A 129 -2.72 16.61 4.99
CA ILE A 129 -1.98 16.81 3.74
C ILE A 129 -2.22 15.67 2.75
N TYR A 130 -2.21 14.40 3.19
CA TYR A 130 -2.59 13.28 2.33
C TYR A 130 -4.05 13.38 1.85
N SER A 131 -4.98 13.89 2.68
CA SER A 131 -6.36 14.15 2.25
C SER A 131 -6.45 15.25 1.19
N GLU A 132 -5.66 16.33 1.28
CA GLU A 132 -5.59 17.36 0.22
C GLU A 132 -5.00 16.81 -1.10
N VAL A 133 -4.04 15.88 -1.01
CA VAL A 133 -3.52 15.16 -2.19
C VAL A 133 -4.65 14.37 -2.86
N LEU A 134 -5.40 13.57 -2.09
CA LEU A 134 -6.46 12.70 -2.61
C LEU A 134 -7.63 13.47 -3.25
N LYS A 135 -7.93 14.69 -2.82
CA LYS A 135 -8.93 15.57 -3.49
C LYS A 135 -8.60 15.86 -4.97
N THR A 136 -7.31 15.82 -5.34
CA THR A 136 -6.86 16.13 -6.70
C THR A 136 -6.37 14.90 -7.46
N ARG A 137 -5.85 13.89 -6.75
CA ARG A 137 -5.38 12.62 -7.30
C ARG A 137 -5.84 11.47 -6.38
N PRO A 138 -7.10 11.00 -6.51
CA PRO A 138 -7.70 10.05 -5.56
C PRO A 138 -7.03 8.66 -5.59
N ASP A 139 -6.42 8.29 -6.71
CA ASP A 139 -5.64 7.06 -6.88
C ASP A 139 -4.14 7.22 -6.52
N GLU A 140 -3.77 8.23 -5.73
CA GLU A 140 -2.41 8.35 -5.20
C GLU A 140 -2.17 7.29 -4.10
N VAL A 141 -1.65 6.14 -4.51
CA VAL A 141 -1.30 4.98 -3.67
C VAL A 141 -0.62 5.40 -2.39
N GLU A 142 0.39 6.27 -2.45
CA GLU A 142 1.13 6.69 -1.25
C GLU A 142 0.22 7.42 -0.24
N ALA A 143 -0.63 8.32 -0.74
CA ALA A 143 -1.55 9.09 0.10
C ALA A 143 -2.68 8.23 0.66
N LEU A 144 -3.20 7.28 -0.13
CA LEU A 144 -4.14 6.26 0.34
C LEU A 144 -3.53 5.43 1.48
N THR A 145 -2.33 4.90 1.27
CA THR A 145 -1.63 4.04 2.24
C THR A 145 -1.36 4.74 3.55
N TYR A 146 -0.62 5.87 3.55
CA TYR A 146 -0.21 6.50 4.79
C TYR A 146 -1.35 7.25 5.50
N ARG A 147 -2.32 7.86 4.79
CA ARG A 147 -3.53 8.43 5.43
C ARG A 147 -4.27 7.36 6.23
N SER A 148 -4.50 6.21 5.60
CA SER A 148 -5.25 5.11 6.18
C SER A 148 -4.56 4.49 7.38
N TRP A 149 -3.24 4.25 7.29
CA TRP A 149 -2.43 3.79 8.41
C TRP A 149 -2.49 4.76 9.60
N LEU A 150 -2.36 6.06 9.36
CA LEU A 150 -2.42 7.08 10.41
C LEU A 150 -3.82 7.21 11.02
N LEU A 151 -4.90 7.05 10.25
CA LEU A 151 -6.28 7.00 10.79
C LEU A 151 -6.44 5.84 11.78
N ALA A 152 -6.00 4.63 11.43
CA ALA A 152 -6.06 3.48 12.33
C ALA A 152 -5.17 3.63 13.58
N LEU A 153 -3.99 4.25 13.46
CA LEU A 153 -3.12 4.51 14.61
C LEU A 153 -3.67 5.58 15.56
N THR A 154 -4.12 6.72 15.03
CA THR A 154 -4.57 7.86 15.83
C THR A 154 -5.89 7.57 16.54
N ALA A 155 -6.78 6.76 15.95
CA ALA A 155 -8.07 6.45 16.55
C ALA A 155 -8.02 5.47 17.75
N ARG A 156 -6.83 4.95 18.13
CA ARG A 156 -6.65 4.05 19.30
C ARG A 156 -7.22 4.61 20.60
N GLU A 157 -7.13 5.93 20.81
CA GLU A 157 -7.57 6.62 22.03
C GLU A 157 -8.97 7.26 21.87
N ALA A 158 -9.61 7.10 20.71
CA ALA A 158 -10.96 7.60 20.45
C ALA A 158 -12.05 6.67 21.01
N SER A 159 -13.28 7.19 21.12
CA SER A 159 -14.46 6.40 21.47
C SER A 159 -14.68 5.26 20.46
N ASP A 160 -15.37 4.21 20.91
CA ASP A 160 -15.50 2.95 20.17
C ASP A 160 -16.12 3.11 18.77
N ASP A 161 -17.09 4.01 18.61
CA ASP A 161 -17.72 4.30 17.32
C ASP A 161 -16.74 5.00 16.36
N ILE A 162 -16.04 6.04 16.83
CA ILE A 162 -15.03 6.78 16.05
C ILE A 162 -13.87 5.86 15.68
N ARG A 163 -13.42 5.02 16.63
CA ARG A 163 -12.36 4.04 16.44
C ARG A 163 -12.76 2.99 15.40
N THR A 164 -14.00 2.51 15.43
CA THR A 164 -14.54 1.58 14.44
C THR A 164 -14.62 2.25 13.06
N ALA A 165 -15.19 3.44 12.95
CA ALA A 165 -15.32 4.16 11.69
C ALA A 165 -13.95 4.47 11.04
N ALA A 166 -12.96 4.90 11.83
CA ALA A 166 -11.60 5.18 11.37
C ALA A 166 -10.85 3.91 10.94
N VAL A 167 -11.03 2.78 11.64
CA VAL A 167 -10.47 1.47 11.24
C VAL A 167 -11.10 0.97 9.93
N GLN A 168 -12.41 1.12 9.74
CA GLN A 168 -13.06 0.75 8.49
C GLN A 168 -12.58 1.62 7.31
N ALA A 169 -12.51 2.94 7.50
CA ALA A 169 -11.96 3.86 6.50
C ALA A 169 -10.49 3.53 6.16
N ALA A 170 -9.70 3.11 7.16
CA ALA A 170 -8.33 2.66 6.95
C ALA A 170 -8.25 1.38 6.09
N ILE A 171 -9.08 0.38 6.40
CA ILE A 171 -9.14 -0.88 5.64
C ILE A 171 -9.58 -0.63 4.19
N VAL A 172 -10.57 0.23 3.96
CA VAL A 172 -11.03 0.61 2.60
C VAL A 172 -9.91 1.33 1.82
N GLY A 173 -9.27 2.34 2.40
CA GLY A 173 -8.20 3.08 1.73
C GLY A 173 -6.95 2.25 1.45
N LEU A 174 -6.58 1.35 2.37
CA LEU A 174 -5.48 0.38 2.17
C LEU A 174 -5.84 -0.67 1.11
N GLY A 175 -7.06 -1.20 1.14
CA GLY A 175 -7.57 -2.15 0.13
C GLY A 175 -7.70 -1.54 -1.27
N ARG A 176 -7.91 -0.22 -1.39
CA ARG A 176 -7.82 0.50 -2.66
C ARG A 176 -6.36 0.61 -3.12
N ALA A 177 -5.44 0.96 -2.22
CA ALA A 177 -4.02 1.09 -2.55
C ALA A 177 -3.43 -0.23 -3.11
N THR A 178 -3.71 -1.37 -2.48
CA THR A 178 -3.25 -2.71 -2.91
C THR A 178 -3.90 -3.22 -4.21
N LEU A 179 -4.83 -2.47 -4.80
CA LEU A 179 -5.47 -2.77 -6.09
C LEU A 179 -5.05 -1.81 -7.21
N ILE A 180 -4.65 -0.59 -6.88
CA ILE A 180 -4.04 0.35 -7.83
C ILE A 180 -2.58 -0.06 -8.09
N ASP A 181 -1.84 -0.43 -7.03
CA ASP A 181 -0.47 -0.94 -7.11
C ASP A 181 -0.33 -2.19 -6.21
N PRO A 182 -0.54 -3.39 -6.78
CA PRO A 182 -0.39 -4.67 -6.07
C PRO A 182 1.06 -5.07 -5.74
N ASP A 183 2.06 -4.23 -6.09
CA ASP A 183 3.46 -4.41 -5.71
C ASP A 183 3.87 -3.40 -4.59
N TYR A 184 2.97 -2.52 -4.12
CA TYR A 184 3.29 -1.47 -3.14
C TYR A 184 3.39 -2.04 -1.69
N PRO A 185 4.59 -2.21 -1.11
CA PRO A 185 4.77 -3.09 0.05
C PRO A 185 4.06 -2.59 1.31
N ASP A 186 4.19 -1.29 1.61
CA ASP A 186 3.59 -0.64 2.77
C ASP A 186 2.06 -0.80 2.82
N ALA A 187 1.38 -0.87 1.67
CA ALA A 187 -0.06 -1.05 1.61
C ALA A 187 -0.46 -2.45 2.11
N HIS A 188 0.23 -3.50 1.64
CA HIS A 188 0.04 -4.87 2.12
C HIS A 188 0.42 -5.03 3.59
N CYS A 189 1.55 -4.44 4.00
CA CYS A 189 2.00 -4.45 5.38
C CYS A 189 0.95 -3.84 6.32
N PHE A 190 0.51 -2.60 6.05
CA PHE A 190 -0.45 -1.92 6.91
C PHE A 190 -1.85 -2.53 6.83
N LEU A 191 -2.30 -3.01 5.67
CA LEU A 191 -3.60 -3.70 5.56
C LEU A 191 -3.62 -4.94 6.45
N GLY A 192 -2.61 -5.80 6.33
CA GLY A 192 -2.50 -7.01 7.15
C GLY A 192 -2.40 -6.72 8.65
N ILE A 193 -1.65 -5.67 9.03
CA ILE A 193 -1.56 -5.22 10.43
C ILE A 193 -2.91 -4.71 10.94
N VAL A 194 -3.61 -3.85 10.18
CA VAL A 194 -4.87 -3.24 10.61
C VAL A 194 -5.99 -4.27 10.69
N SER A 195 -6.12 -5.14 9.68
CA SER A 195 -7.08 -6.25 9.65
C SER A 195 -6.96 -7.14 10.88
N TYR A 196 -5.76 -7.55 11.27
CA TYR A 196 -5.55 -8.33 12.49
C TYR A 196 -5.79 -7.51 13.77
N ARG A 197 -5.08 -6.38 13.92
CA ARG A 197 -4.98 -5.67 15.21
C ARG A 197 -6.24 -4.91 15.61
N PHE A 198 -7.13 -4.61 14.67
CA PHE A 198 -8.33 -3.80 14.93
C PHE A 198 -9.65 -4.41 14.42
N ALA A 199 -9.63 -5.20 13.34
CA ALA A 199 -10.85 -5.84 12.80
C ALA A 199 -10.96 -7.35 13.11
N ALA A 200 -9.94 -7.95 13.75
CA ALA A 200 -9.82 -9.39 14.00
C ALA A 200 -9.92 -10.28 12.74
N ASP A 201 -9.75 -9.72 11.54
CA ASP A 201 -9.76 -10.48 10.29
C ASP A 201 -8.39 -11.16 10.07
N THR A 202 -8.28 -12.37 10.59
CA THR A 202 -7.12 -13.25 10.43
C THR A 202 -6.95 -13.78 9.01
N THR A 203 -7.96 -13.68 8.13
CA THR A 203 -7.87 -14.17 6.74
C THR A 203 -7.16 -13.12 5.88
N THR A 204 -7.68 -11.90 5.85
CA THR A 204 -7.01 -10.78 5.16
C THR A 204 -5.62 -10.52 5.74
N ALA A 205 -5.45 -10.66 7.06
CA ALA A 205 -4.12 -10.58 7.67
C ALA A 205 -3.13 -11.63 7.13
N LYS A 206 -3.54 -12.89 6.93
CA LYS A 206 -2.64 -13.94 6.40
C LYS A 206 -2.21 -13.65 4.97
N THR A 207 -3.14 -13.28 4.09
CA THR A 207 -2.84 -12.95 2.68
C THR A 207 -1.95 -11.70 2.57
N GLU A 208 -2.30 -10.62 3.26
CA GLU A 208 -1.63 -9.32 3.09
C GLU A 208 -0.30 -9.23 3.84
N LEU A 209 -0.17 -9.81 5.04
CA LEU A 209 1.13 -9.91 5.72
C LEU A 209 2.09 -10.82 4.94
N LYS A 210 1.60 -11.87 4.24
CA LYS A 210 2.47 -12.67 3.38
C LYS A 210 3.01 -11.86 2.20
N LYS A 211 2.18 -11.08 1.50
CA LYS A 211 2.65 -10.18 0.43
C LYS A 211 3.68 -9.17 0.95
N CYS A 212 3.44 -8.62 2.14
CA CYS A 212 4.41 -7.77 2.84
C CYS A 212 5.75 -8.49 3.07
N GLN A 213 5.77 -9.74 3.55
CA GLN A 213 7.02 -10.51 3.72
C GLN A 213 7.70 -10.83 2.39
N ASP A 214 6.92 -11.24 1.37
CA ASP A 214 7.45 -11.60 0.04
C ASP A 214 8.09 -10.39 -0.68
N ALA A 215 7.66 -9.17 -0.37
CA ALA A 215 8.25 -7.92 -0.85
C ALA A 215 9.61 -7.57 -0.20
N ASN A 216 10.09 -8.35 0.77
CA ASN A 216 11.37 -8.18 1.46
C ASN A 216 11.60 -6.75 2.03
N PRO A 217 10.79 -6.31 3.00
CA PRO A 217 10.93 -5.01 3.67
C PRO A 217 12.23 -4.88 4.49
N PRO A 218 12.57 -3.67 4.99
CA PRO A 218 13.71 -3.46 5.89
C PRO A 218 13.66 -4.38 7.12
N ALA A 219 14.83 -4.79 7.63
CA ALA A 219 14.93 -5.83 8.66
C ALA A 219 14.17 -5.51 9.96
N GLU A 220 14.07 -4.23 10.32
CA GLU A 220 13.29 -3.73 11.46
C GLU A 220 11.78 -3.97 11.23
N VAL A 221 11.30 -3.70 10.01
CA VAL A 221 9.90 -3.91 9.59
C VAL A 221 9.60 -5.40 9.46
N GLN A 222 10.50 -6.18 8.84
CA GLN A 222 10.40 -7.63 8.73
C GLN A 222 10.24 -8.28 10.11
N THR A 223 11.10 -7.92 11.08
CA THR A 223 11.05 -8.45 12.46
C THR A 223 9.70 -8.15 13.14
N PHE A 224 9.14 -6.96 12.90
CA PHE A 224 7.82 -6.58 13.41
C PHE A 224 6.69 -7.37 12.73
N VAL A 225 6.71 -7.50 11.41
CA VAL A 225 5.73 -8.25 10.60
C VAL A 225 5.74 -9.73 10.97
N ASP A 226 6.92 -10.36 11.10
CA ASP A 226 7.07 -11.76 11.50
C ASP A 226 6.45 -12.04 12.87
N SER A 227 6.56 -11.10 13.82
CA SER A 227 5.92 -11.22 15.13
C SER A 227 4.39 -11.26 15.02
N ILE A 228 3.81 -10.46 14.13
CA ILE A 228 2.36 -10.40 13.91
C ILE A 228 1.89 -11.64 13.15
N VAL A 229 2.64 -12.12 12.15
CA VAL A 229 2.36 -13.37 11.44
C VAL A 229 2.37 -14.57 12.39
N ALA A 230 3.25 -14.59 13.39
CA ALA A 230 3.24 -15.63 14.42
C ALA A 230 1.96 -15.61 15.28
N GLU A 231 1.49 -14.45 15.73
CA GLU A 231 0.24 -14.31 16.49
C GLU A 231 -1.00 -14.67 15.63
N VAL A 232 -1.04 -14.20 14.39
CA VAL A 232 -2.08 -14.47 13.38
C VAL A 232 -2.19 -15.97 13.07
N ASN A 233 -1.07 -16.70 13.09
CA ASN A 233 -1.03 -18.15 12.91
C ASN A 233 -1.32 -18.95 14.18
N ALA A 234 -1.09 -18.38 15.37
CA ALA A 234 -1.53 -18.96 16.65
C ALA A 234 -3.05 -18.82 16.88
N THR A 235 -3.68 -17.86 16.19
CA THR A 235 -5.13 -17.65 16.20
C THR A 235 -5.83 -18.71 15.34
N LYS A 236 -6.77 -19.45 15.94
CA LYS A 236 -7.56 -20.54 15.32
C LYS A 236 -8.72 -20.02 14.48
#